data_AF-A0A2B4SXG0-F1
#
_entry.id   AF-A0A2B4SXG0-F1
#
_cell.length_a   1.000
_cell.length_b   1.000
_cell.length_c   1.000
_cell.angle_alpha   90.00
_cell.angle_beta   90.00
_cell.angle_gamma   90.00
#
_symmetry.space_group_name_H-M   'P 1'
#
loop_
_entity.id
_entity.type
_entity.pdbx_description
1 polymer ?
#
loop_
_entity_poly.entity_id
_entity_poly.type
_entity_poly.pdbx_seq_one_letter_code
_entity_poly.pdbx_strand_id
1 'polypeptide(L)'
;MAAKELVEVLLQVSEKSAKIARAWRCQAELFELMVEEKPEKEKNEQFVRDFKTLADVLVQEVVKHDVTLKFPELRGHILGEESNIFKNSFGQELRIEVLEDSESTSKHLTTVLCGNEIAARLLAELIHTDIVLETEQIKEMEEQLDFELPLNELGIWIDPIDSTTEYLSNSPGKEVDGIVVSGLPCATVLIGVFHRETGIPVVGVINQPFSTLIQENTSERHWKGRKLWGVCYAGRACHFLGNKWKSNKASTDTQISAGNKLLHVIDDNVDFFVLSGAFSFKWDTCAAHAILCSMGGGVMAAGEAVELSQLPIPHLETLRSQLEEEVKLLGDSMSKLKVAQQRFGDSKENVKKLINKESGKPILVPLTSSMYVPGTLENTTSVLVNIGTGYFVEKGLKEAEEYFGRKVDLVTKQLELLQPKLIEKHKLRQAVQDMLSAKVQAQVQAQLGGIPAKS
;
A
#
# COMPACT_ATOMS: atom_id res chain seq x y z
N MET A 1 -23.29 20.12 -16.39
CA MET A 1 -22.07 20.71 -15.80
C MET A 1 -21.58 19.99 -14.56
N ALA A 2 -22.40 19.16 -13.88
CA ALA A 2 -21.96 18.47 -12.66
C ALA A 2 -20.71 17.58 -12.87
N ALA A 3 -20.51 16.99 -14.06
CA ALA A 3 -19.32 16.19 -14.36
C ALA A 3 -18.03 17.00 -14.29
N LYS A 4 -17.97 18.13 -15.01
CA LYS A 4 -16.83 19.07 -14.99
C LYS A 4 -16.56 19.57 -13.58
N GLU A 5 -17.59 20.08 -12.91
CA GLU A 5 -17.44 20.70 -11.59
C GLU A 5 -16.98 19.72 -10.52
N LEU A 6 -17.43 18.46 -10.61
CA LEU A 6 -16.99 17.39 -9.72
C LEU A 6 -15.52 17.05 -9.97
N VAL A 7 -15.13 16.77 -11.22
CA VAL A 7 -13.73 16.45 -11.56
C VAL A 7 -12.79 17.60 -11.19
N GLU A 8 -13.21 18.86 -11.41
CA GLU A 8 -12.46 20.04 -11.03
C GLU A 8 -12.16 20.08 -9.51
N VAL A 9 -13.17 19.88 -8.66
CA VAL A 9 -12.96 19.84 -7.20
C VAL A 9 -12.10 18.66 -6.80
N LEU A 10 -12.33 17.48 -7.38
CA LEU A 10 -11.52 16.31 -7.08
C LEU A 10 -10.05 16.53 -7.43
N LEU A 11 -9.76 17.19 -8.55
CA LEU A 11 -8.40 17.56 -8.92
C LEU A 11 -7.80 18.59 -7.96
N GLN A 12 -8.55 19.65 -7.62
CA GLN A 12 -8.11 20.69 -6.69
C GLN A 12 -7.76 20.07 -5.33
N VAL A 13 -8.65 19.24 -4.79
CA VAL A 13 -8.44 18.63 -3.49
C VAL A 13 -7.34 17.57 -3.52
N SER A 14 -7.20 16.81 -4.61
CA SER A 14 -6.05 15.89 -4.76
C SER A 14 -4.71 16.63 -4.76
N GLU A 15 -4.64 17.84 -5.35
CA GLU A 15 -3.42 18.65 -5.38
C GLU A 15 -3.13 19.29 -4.03
N LYS A 16 -4.17 19.73 -3.32
CA LYS A 16 -4.06 20.18 -1.93
C LYS A 16 -3.48 19.05 -1.06
N SER A 17 -4.00 17.84 -1.19
CA SER A 17 -3.48 16.63 -0.53
C SER A 17 -2.03 16.34 -0.91
N ALA A 18 -1.67 16.45 -2.18
CA ALA A 18 -0.30 16.28 -2.65
C ALA A 18 0.66 17.35 -2.09
N LYS A 19 0.21 18.60 -1.92
CA LYS A 19 0.99 19.66 -1.26
C LYS A 19 1.23 19.33 0.21
N ILE A 20 0.21 18.82 0.92
CA ILE A 20 0.35 18.36 2.31
C ILE A 20 1.39 17.22 2.36
N ALA A 21 1.24 16.19 1.53
CA ALA A 21 2.18 15.06 1.46
C ALA A 21 3.63 15.50 1.16
N ARG A 22 3.84 16.49 0.28
CA ARG A 22 5.16 17.09 0.04
C ARG A 22 5.66 17.88 1.24
N ALA A 23 4.81 18.66 1.91
CA ALA A 23 5.22 19.47 3.05
C ALA A 23 5.76 18.61 4.20
N TRP A 24 5.13 17.47 4.49
CA TRP A 24 5.64 16.48 5.45
C TRP A 24 7.03 15.92 5.12
N ARG A 25 7.49 16.03 3.87
CA ARG A 25 8.83 15.61 3.43
C ARG A 25 9.84 16.75 3.33
N CYS A 26 9.36 17.97 3.10
CA CYS A 26 10.21 19.12 2.79
C CYS A 26 10.31 20.14 3.94
N GLN A 27 9.37 20.14 4.89
CA GLN A 27 9.37 21.05 6.04
C GLN A 27 9.98 20.35 7.26
N ALA A 28 11.00 20.95 7.87
CA ALA A 28 11.72 20.35 8.99
C ALA A 28 10.80 20.05 10.17
N GLU A 29 9.91 20.99 10.50
CA GLU A 29 9.00 20.92 11.65
C GLU A 29 7.96 19.80 11.50
N LEU A 30 7.54 19.50 10.27
CA LEU A 30 6.63 18.38 9.98
C LEU A 30 7.40 17.06 9.85
N PHE A 31 8.61 17.10 9.28
CA PHE A 31 9.44 15.92 9.11
C PHE A 31 9.87 15.33 10.46
N GLU A 32 10.22 16.18 11.44
CA GLU A 32 10.56 15.75 12.81
C GLU A 32 9.40 15.00 13.47
N LEU A 33 8.16 15.46 13.28
CA LEU A 33 6.96 14.78 13.79
C LEU A 33 6.76 13.40 13.16
N MET A 34 7.22 13.19 11.93
CA MET A 34 7.15 11.91 11.24
C MET A 34 8.26 10.93 11.67
N VAL A 35 9.37 11.42 12.26
CA VAL A 35 10.60 10.66 12.57
C VAL A 35 10.82 10.43 14.07
N GLU A 36 10.01 11.01 14.97
CA GLU A 36 10.13 10.82 16.44
C GLU A 36 9.91 9.34 16.89
N GLU A 37 10.92 8.49 16.73
CA GLU A 37 11.21 7.40 17.68
C GLU A 37 12.01 7.99 18.85
N LYS A 38 11.31 8.40 19.92
CA LYS A 38 11.99 8.92 21.12
C LYS A 38 12.90 7.85 21.76
N PRO A 39 14.10 8.24 22.27
CA PRO A 39 14.98 7.35 23.00
C PRO A 39 14.31 6.79 24.27
N GLU A 40 14.67 5.56 24.65
CA GLU A 40 13.97 4.66 25.58
C GLU A 40 13.62 5.21 26.98
N LYS A 41 14.15 6.37 27.37
CA LYS A 41 13.89 6.99 28.69
C LYS A 41 12.74 8.01 28.70
N GLU A 42 12.25 8.43 27.55
CA GLU A 42 11.07 9.30 27.40
C GLU A 42 10.00 8.67 26.49
N LYS A 43 9.91 7.34 26.51
CA LYS A 43 8.80 6.63 25.87
C LYS A 43 7.52 6.91 26.65
N ASN A 44 6.83 8.00 26.31
CA ASN A 44 5.37 7.98 26.33
C ASN A 44 4.95 6.95 25.27
N GLU A 45 4.76 5.68 25.68
CA GLU A 45 4.49 4.52 24.82
C GLU A 45 3.13 4.56 24.06
N GLN A 46 2.64 5.73 23.67
CA GLN A 46 1.33 5.83 22.98
C GLN A 46 1.36 6.52 21.61
N PHE A 47 2.28 7.45 21.33
CA PHE A 47 2.21 8.30 20.12
C PHE A 47 3.15 7.93 18.96
N VAL A 48 4.17 7.09 19.19
CA VAL A 48 5.18 6.73 18.17
C VAL A 48 4.56 5.93 17.00
N ARG A 49 3.35 5.38 17.17
CA ARG A 49 2.62 4.66 16.12
C ARG A 49 1.61 5.50 15.32
N ASP A 50 1.32 6.75 15.73
CA ASP A 50 0.14 7.50 15.25
C ASP A 50 0.44 8.67 14.29
N PHE A 51 1.70 8.99 13.99
CA PHE A 51 2.01 10.07 13.02
C PHE A 51 1.91 9.65 11.56
N LYS A 52 2.15 8.36 11.24
CA LYS A 52 1.84 7.78 9.92
C LYS A 52 0.38 8.10 9.57
N THR A 53 -0.53 7.77 10.48
CA THR A 53 -1.97 7.98 10.37
C THR A 53 -2.40 9.45 10.37
N LEU A 54 -1.60 10.39 10.89
CA LEU A 54 -2.00 11.79 10.93
C LEU A 54 -2.02 12.43 9.54
N ALA A 55 -0.97 12.20 8.74
CA ALA A 55 -0.92 12.71 7.36
C ALA A 55 -2.04 12.11 6.52
N ASP A 56 -2.26 10.79 6.63
CA ASP A 56 -3.32 10.08 5.93
C ASP A 56 -4.72 10.57 6.36
N VAL A 57 -4.99 10.71 7.66
CA VAL A 57 -6.27 11.23 8.16
C VAL A 57 -6.49 12.67 7.70
N LEU A 58 -5.47 13.53 7.76
CA LEU A 58 -5.63 14.92 7.39
C LEU A 58 -5.97 15.05 5.90
N VAL A 59 -5.27 14.32 5.04
CA VAL A 59 -5.58 14.25 3.61
C VAL A 59 -7.02 13.76 3.40
N GLN A 60 -7.45 12.73 4.12
CA GLN A 60 -8.82 12.22 4.00
C GLN A 60 -9.88 13.25 4.44
N GLU A 61 -9.66 13.94 5.55
CA GLU A 61 -10.59 14.95 6.06
C GLU A 61 -10.63 16.21 5.20
N VAL A 62 -9.51 16.60 4.57
CA VAL A 62 -9.47 17.67 3.56
C VAL A 62 -10.35 17.32 2.36
N VAL A 63 -10.26 16.10 1.84
CA VAL A 63 -11.12 15.63 0.75
C VAL A 63 -12.59 15.66 1.17
N LYS A 64 -12.92 15.15 2.36
CA LYS A 64 -14.30 15.17 2.86
C LYS A 64 -14.84 16.60 3.01
N HIS A 65 -14.05 17.50 3.59
CA HIS A 65 -14.45 18.88 3.84
C HIS A 65 -14.75 19.60 2.53
N ASP A 66 -13.77 19.69 1.62
CA ASP A 66 -13.89 20.51 0.41
C ASP A 66 -14.93 19.95 -0.57
N VAL A 67 -15.00 18.62 -0.70
CA VAL A 67 -16.02 17.99 -1.57
C VAL A 67 -17.41 18.23 -1.03
N THR A 68 -17.65 18.07 0.28
CA THR A 68 -18.99 18.28 0.86
C THR A 68 -19.37 19.75 1.01
N LEU A 69 -18.40 20.66 0.94
CA LEU A 69 -18.66 22.10 0.86
C LEU A 69 -19.30 22.46 -0.48
N LYS A 70 -18.83 21.88 -1.60
CA LYS A 70 -19.40 22.12 -2.93
C LYS A 70 -20.58 21.20 -3.27
N PHE A 71 -20.54 19.96 -2.80
CA PHE A 71 -21.53 18.92 -3.09
C PHE A 71 -22.09 18.30 -1.78
N PRO A 72 -23.03 18.98 -1.10
CA PRO A 72 -23.63 18.48 0.13
C PRO A 72 -24.28 17.11 0.01
N GLU A 73 -24.70 16.70 -1.18
CA GLU A 73 -25.31 15.40 -1.50
C GLU A 73 -24.37 14.22 -1.24
N LEU A 74 -23.05 14.43 -1.31
CA LEU A 74 -22.04 13.41 -1.03
C LEU A 74 -21.74 13.27 0.47
N ARG A 75 -22.33 14.11 1.32
CA ARG A 75 -22.12 14.06 2.77
C ARG A 75 -22.57 12.70 3.33
N GLY A 76 -21.67 12.04 4.04
CA GLY A 76 -21.91 10.68 4.57
C GLY A 76 -21.71 9.55 3.55
N HIS A 77 -21.31 9.87 2.32
CA HIS A 77 -21.02 8.92 1.25
C HIS A 77 -19.57 8.98 0.76
N ILE A 78 -18.70 9.64 1.53
CA ILE A 78 -17.25 9.67 1.33
C ILE A 78 -16.61 8.74 2.36
N LEU A 79 -16.04 7.66 1.87
CA LEU A 79 -15.41 6.59 2.62
C LEU A 79 -13.91 6.57 2.30
N GLY A 80 -13.09 6.08 3.21
CA GLY A 80 -11.66 5.94 2.98
C GLY A 80 -11.00 5.01 3.98
N GLU A 81 -9.69 4.84 3.84
CA GLU A 81 -8.89 3.90 4.64
C GLU A 81 -8.89 4.26 6.13
N GLU A 82 -8.88 5.55 6.46
CA GLU A 82 -8.51 6.01 7.79
C GLU A 82 -9.68 6.43 8.70
N SER A 83 -9.49 6.26 10.01
CA SER A 83 -10.38 6.80 11.04
C SER A 83 -9.93 8.19 11.45
N ASN A 84 -10.85 9.17 11.49
CA ASN A 84 -10.52 10.51 11.98
C ASN A 84 -10.57 10.66 13.51
N ILE A 85 -10.67 9.55 14.24
CA ILE A 85 -10.70 9.50 15.71
C ILE A 85 -9.45 8.76 16.21
N PHE A 86 -8.69 9.43 17.06
CA PHE A 86 -7.51 8.95 17.75
C PHE A 86 -7.74 8.88 19.26
N LYS A 87 -6.97 8.06 19.97
CA LYS A 87 -6.97 8.01 21.44
C LYS A 87 -5.62 8.40 21.98
N ASN A 88 -5.57 9.46 22.80
CA ASN A 88 -4.34 9.83 23.47
C ASN A 88 -4.00 8.87 24.63
N SER A 89 -2.85 9.09 25.27
CA SER A 89 -2.37 8.29 26.40
C SER A 89 -3.25 8.31 27.65
N PHE A 90 -4.19 9.26 27.74
CA PHE A 90 -5.16 9.36 28.82
C PHE A 90 -6.52 8.72 28.46
N GLY A 91 -6.63 8.09 27.28
CA GLY A 91 -7.86 7.47 26.79
C GLY A 91 -8.89 8.46 26.29
N GLN A 92 -8.54 9.75 26.16
CA GLN A 92 -9.41 10.76 25.56
C GLN A 92 -9.41 10.60 24.05
N GLU A 93 -10.61 10.62 23.46
CA GLU A 93 -10.81 10.62 22.02
C GLU A 93 -10.52 12.02 21.46
N LEU A 94 -9.52 12.09 20.58
CA LEU A 94 -9.18 13.26 19.79
C LEU A 94 -9.72 13.04 18.39
N ARG A 95 -10.55 13.96 17.94
CA ARG A 95 -11.07 13.94 16.57
C ARG A 95 -10.32 14.94 15.74
N ILE A 96 -9.95 14.56 14.53
CA ILE A 96 -9.35 15.46 13.54
C ILE A 96 -10.45 15.93 12.61
N GLU A 97 -10.59 17.25 12.52
CA GLU A 97 -11.56 17.92 11.65
C GLU A 97 -10.91 19.13 10.97
N VAL A 98 -11.29 19.37 9.72
CA VAL A 98 -11.02 20.62 9.02
C VAL A 98 -12.16 21.57 9.33
N LEU A 99 -11.83 22.77 9.83
CA LEU A 99 -12.81 23.78 10.22
C LEU A 99 -12.95 24.85 9.12
N GLU A 100 -13.90 25.78 9.32
CA GLU A 100 -14.30 26.78 8.31
C GLU A 100 -13.15 27.66 7.82
N ASP A 101 -12.18 27.97 8.69
CA ASP A 101 -11.08 28.85 8.39
C ASP A 101 -9.73 28.34 8.94
N SER A 102 -8.65 28.92 8.43
CA SER A 102 -7.27 28.56 8.78
C SER A 102 -6.94 28.79 10.26
N GLU A 103 -7.46 29.87 10.87
CA GLU A 103 -7.19 30.17 12.28
C GLU A 103 -7.86 29.14 13.19
N SER A 104 -9.12 28.83 12.92
CA SER A 104 -9.88 27.79 13.64
C SER A 104 -9.23 26.42 13.49
N THR A 105 -8.86 26.04 12.26
CA THR A 105 -8.19 24.76 11.97
C THR A 105 -6.83 24.68 12.68
N SER A 106 -6.06 25.76 12.70
CA SER A 106 -4.78 25.83 13.41
C SER A 106 -4.94 25.63 14.92
N LYS A 107 -5.92 26.29 15.55
CA LYS A 107 -6.20 26.11 16.99
C LYS A 107 -6.59 24.67 17.32
N HIS A 108 -7.40 24.06 16.46
CA HIS A 108 -7.80 22.67 16.60
C HIS A 108 -6.60 21.72 16.48
N LEU A 109 -5.80 21.85 15.41
CA LEU A 109 -4.60 21.05 15.18
C LEU A 109 -3.54 21.24 16.26
N THR A 110 -3.44 22.42 16.87
CA THR A 110 -2.54 22.66 18.01
C THR A 110 -2.88 21.73 19.18
N THR A 111 -4.18 21.49 19.42
CA THR A 111 -4.63 20.54 20.45
C THR A 111 -4.28 19.10 20.08
N VAL A 112 -4.46 18.72 18.81
CA VAL A 112 -4.12 17.38 18.29
C VAL A 112 -2.61 17.12 18.35
N LEU A 113 -1.80 18.14 18.05
CA LEU A 113 -0.34 18.08 18.00
C LEU A 113 0.34 18.43 19.33
N CYS A 114 -0.36 18.24 20.45
CA CYS A 114 0.18 18.42 21.81
C CYS A 114 0.86 19.79 22.04
N GLY A 115 0.30 20.86 21.47
CA GLY A 115 0.82 22.22 21.62
C GLY A 115 1.85 22.65 20.56
N ASN A 116 2.09 21.85 19.52
CA ASN A 116 2.98 22.27 18.42
C ASN A 116 2.28 23.29 17.49
N GLU A 117 2.27 24.55 17.92
CA GLU A 117 1.65 25.68 17.20
C GLU A 117 2.24 25.90 15.81
N ILE A 118 3.54 25.65 15.64
CA ILE A 118 4.23 25.87 14.36
C ILE A 118 3.73 24.87 13.31
N ALA A 119 3.75 23.57 13.64
CA ALA A 119 3.24 22.53 12.76
C ALA A 119 1.74 22.69 12.48
N ALA A 120 0.95 23.03 13.50
CA ALA A 120 -0.49 23.25 13.37
C ALA A 120 -0.82 24.40 12.40
N ARG A 121 -0.11 25.52 12.53
CA ARG A 121 -0.29 26.68 11.64
C ARG A 121 0.13 26.35 10.21
N LEU A 122 1.28 25.69 10.02
CA LEU A 122 1.75 25.28 8.68
C LEU A 122 0.73 24.36 7.98
N LEU A 123 0.20 23.37 8.70
CA LEU A 123 -0.82 22.47 8.15
C LEU A 123 -2.12 23.21 7.83
N ALA A 124 -2.59 24.08 8.72
CA ALA A 124 -3.81 24.85 8.50
C ALA A 124 -3.70 25.78 7.27
N GLU A 125 -2.55 26.46 7.10
CA GLU A 125 -2.27 27.27 5.91
C GLU A 125 -2.33 26.43 4.62
N LEU A 126 -1.75 25.22 4.62
CA LEU A 126 -1.79 24.32 3.47
C LEU A 126 -3.21 23.81 3.16
N ILE A 127 -3.98 23.46 4.19
CA ILE A 127 -5.36 22.99 4.08
C ILE A 127 -6.27 24.07 3.47
N HIS A 128 -6.07 25.32 3.87
CA HIS A 128 -6.88 26.46 3.42
C HIS A 128 -6.32 27.17 2.19
N THR A 129 -5.28 26.61 1.56
CA THR A 129 -4.71 27.18 0.33
C THR A 129 -5.62 26.91 -0.88
N ASP A 130 -5.93 27.96 -1.64
CA ASP A 130 -6.61 27.85 -2.91
C ASP A 130 -5.73 27.15 -3.98
N ILE A 131 -6.34 26.23 -4.72
CA ILE A 131 -5.66 25.50 -5.80
C ILE A 131 -6.15 26.00 -7.14
N VAL A 132 -5.21 26.54 -7.92
CA VAL A 132 -5.40 26.86 -9.33
C VAL A 132 -4.89 25.68 -10.16
N LEU A 133 -5.76 25.09 -10.97
CA LEU A 133 -5.40 24.02 -11.90
C LEU A 133 -4.66 24.58 -13.13
N GLU A 134 -3.89 23.73 -13.79
CA GLU A 134 -3.17 24.12 -15.01
C GLU A 134 -4.15 24.37 -16.17
N THR A 135 -3.87 25.35 -17.03
CA THR A 135 -4.75 25.75 -18.14
C THR A 135 -5.12 24.59 -19.06
N GLU A 136 -4.19 23.67 -19.30
CA GLU A 136 -4.42 22.48 -20.11
C GLU A 136 -5.46 21.54 -19.47
N GLN A 137 -5.38 21.34 -18.15
CA GLN A 137 -6.36 20.51 -17.43
C GLN A 137 -7.77 21.11 -17.49
N ILE A 138 -7.87 22.43 -17.35
CA ILE A 138 -9.15 23.14 -17.44
C ILE A 138 -9.76 22.97 -18.83
N LYS A 139 -8.96 23.18 -19.87
CA LYS A 139 -9.39 23.05 -21.25
C LYS A 139 -9.88 21.63 -21.58
N GLU A 140 -9.14 20.61 -21.18
CA GLU A 140 -9.51 19.20 -21.41
C GLU A 140 -10.83 18.84 -20.71
N MET A 141 -11.05 19.32 -19.49
CA MET A 141 -12.34 19.12 -18.81
C MET A 141 -13.49 19.85 -19.51
N GLU A 142 -13.26 21.08 -19.99
CA GLU A 142 -14.28 21.86 -20.70
C GLU A 142 -14.71 21.21 -22.02
N GLU A 143 -13.77 20.60 -22.75
CA GLU A 143 -14.04 19.95 -24.03
C GLU A 143 -14.72 18.58 -23.86
N GLN A 144 -14.36 17.82 -22.81
CA GLN A 144 -14.79 16.43 -22.66
C GLN A 144 -15.98 16.22 -21.70
N LEU A 145 -16.15 17.09 -20.68
CA LEU A 145 -17.06 16.84 -19.54
C LEU A 145 -18.37 17.63 -19.58
N ASP A 146 -18.86 17.94 -20.77
CA ASP A 146 -20.17 18.59 -20.95
C ASP A 146 -21.33 17.58 -20.81
N PHE A 147 -21.57 17.14 -19.58
CA PHE A 147 -22.73 16.33 -19.16
C PHE A 147 -23.00 16.41 -17.66
N GLU A 148 -24.08 15.73 -17.25
CA GLU A 148 -24.50 15.58 -15.86
C GLU A 148 -24.13 14.22 -15.29
N LEU A 149 -23.84 14.21 -13.99
CA LEU A 149 -23.66 13.00 -13.18
C LEU A 149 -24.75 12.96 -12.10
N PRO A 150 -25.26 11.77 -11.73
CA PRO A 150 -26.30 11.63 -10.72
C PRO A 150 -25.71 11.72 -9.32
N LEU A 151 -25.32 12.91 -8.86
CA LEU A 151 -24.55 13.11 -7.61
C LEU A 151 -25.14 12.40 -6.38
N ASN A 152 -26.47 12.32 -6.26
CA ASN A 152 -27.16 11.63 -5.16
C ASN A 152 -26.92 10.11 -5.12
N GLU A 153 -26.62 9.51 -6.26
CA GLU A 153 -26.38 8.08 -6.44
C GLU A 153 -24.90 7.73 -6.32
N LEU A 154 -24.02 8.73 -6.16
CA LEU A 154 -22.58 8.53 -6.11
C LEU A 154 -22.04 8.44 -4.68
N GLY A 155 -20.96 7.68 -4.53
CA GLY A 155 -20.13 7.62 -3.34
C GLY A 155 -18.66 7.75 -3.71
N ILE A 156 -17.80 8.02 -2.73
CA ILE A 156 -16.36 8.20 -2.94
C ILE A 156 -15.59 7.24 -2.05
N TRP A 157 -14.56 6.62 -2.61
CA TRP A 157 -13.49 5.93 -1.91
C TRP A 157 -12.20 6.75 -2.00
N ILE A 158 -11.52 6.92 -0.86
CA ILE A 158 -10.27 7.66 -0.76
C ILE A 158 -9.19 6.74 -0.21
N ASP A 159 -8.07 6.65 -0.93
CA ASP A 159 -6.78 6.25 -0.38
C ASP A 159 -5.93 7.52 -0.24
N PRO A 160 -5.71 8.02 0.99
CA PRO A 160 -5.03 9.28 1.22
C PRO A 160 -3.59 9.31 0.71
N ILE A 161 -2.81 8.27 1.02
CA ILE A 161 -1.42 8.10 0.59
C ILE A 161 -1.17 6.59 0.39
N ASP A 162 -1.52 6.11 -0.81
CA ASP A 162 -1.21 4.74 -1.23
C ASP A 162 0.32 4.54 -1.21
N SER A 163 0.73 3.30 -0.93
CA SER A 163 2.13 2.93 -0.81
C SER A 163 2.83 3.71 0.31
N THR A 164 2.17 3.86 1.47
CA THR A 164 2.70 4.63 2.61
C THR A 164 4.11 4.16 3.05
N THR A 165 4.43 2.88 2.89
CA THR A 165 5.80 2.36 3.13
C THR A 165 6.84 3.02 2.23
N GLU A 166 6.52 3.17 0.94
CA GLU A 166 7.40 3.83 -0.03
C GLU A 166 7.48 5.33 0.22
N TYR A 167 6.36 5.94 0.61
CA TYR A 167 6.34 7.32 1.10
C TYR A 167 7.33 7.50 2.27
N LEU A 168 7.23 6.66 3.30
CA LEU A 168 8.10 6.66 4.50
C LEU A 168 9.58 6.48 4.18
N SER A 169 9.93 5.72 3.15
CA SER A 169 11.32 5.46 2.77
C SER A 169 12.14 6.71 2.45
N ASN A 170 11.49 7.81 2.03
CA ASN A 170 12.13 9.04 1.52
C ASN A 170 13.17 8.78 0.39
N SER A 171 13.08 7.64 -0.28
CA SER A 171 13.95 7.29 -1.39
C SER A 171 13.53 8.05 -2.65
N PRO A 172 14.46 8.59 -3.46
CA PRO A 172 14.10 9.15 -4.78
C PRO A 172 13.54 8.09 -5.73
N GLY A 173 13.66 6.81 -5.34
CA GLY A 173 13.11 5.67 -6.03
C GLY A 173 14.14 4.87 -6.80
N LYS A 174 13.78 3.63 -7.07
CA LYS A 174 14.56 2.73 -7.93
C LYS A 174 13.77 2.44 -9.18
N GLU A 175 14.46 2.49 -10.30
CA GLU A 175 13.92 2.11 -11.60
C GLU A 175 14.50 0.77 -12.04
N VAL A 176 13.65 -0.11 -12.57
CA VAL A 176 14.02 -1.38 -13.19
C VAL A 176 13.33 -1.43 -14.54
N ASP A 177 14.10 -1.56 -15.62
CA ASP A 177 13.59 -1.65 -16.99
C ASP A 177 12.63 -0.52 -17.42
N GLY A 178 12.91 0.72 -17.01
CA GLY A 178 12.05 1.85 -17.36
C GLY A 178 10.89 2.09 -16.39
N ILE A 179 10.71 1.20 -15.41
CA ILE A 179 9.57 1.18 -14.48
C ILE A 179 10.06 1.55 -13.09
N VAL A 180 9.40 2.52 -12.46
CA VAL A 180 9.70 2.88 -11.06
C VAL A 180 9.09 1.83 -10.13
N VAL A 181 9.94 1.13 -9.39
CA VAL A 181 9.54 -0.02 -8.56
C VAL A 181 9.49 0.27 -7.06
N SER A 182 10.06 1.39 -6.61
CA SER A 182 10.10 1.79 -5.20
C SER A 182 10.36 3.29 -5.04
N GLY A 183 10.21 3.79 -3.81
CA GLY A 183 10.48 5.16 -3.38
C GLY A 183 9.30 6.11 -3.53
N LEU A 184 9.56 7.40 -3.29
CA LEU A 184 8.56 8.46 -3.29
C LEU A 184 7.67 8.51 -4.55
N PRO A 185 8.17 8.25 -5.78
CA PRO A 185 7.30 8.27 -6.96
C PRO A 185 6.20 7.21 -6.98
N CYS A 186 6.31 6.17 -6.15
CA CYS A 186 5.28 5.16 -5.98
C CYS A 186 4.11 5.62 -5.09
N ALA A 187 4.28 6.70 -4.32
CA ALA A 187 3.22 7.22 -3.45
C ALA A 187 2.18 7.98 -4.27
N THR A 188 0.90 7.67 -4.07
CA THR A 188 -0.21 8.28 -4.81
C THR A 188 -1.37 8.64 -3.90
N VAL A 189 -2.10 9.70 -4.25
CA VAL A 189 -3.41 10.02 -3.67
C VAL A 189 -4.47 9.48 -4.62
N LEU A 190 -5.34 8.61 -4.14
CA LEU A 190 -6.39 7.99 -4.96
C LEU A 190 -7.76 8.47 -4.51
N ILE A 191 -8.53 9.04 -5.45
CA ILE A 191 -9.92 9.44 -5.21
C ILE A 191 -10.78 8.79 -6.28
N GLY A 192 -11.57 7.79 -5.89
CA GLY A 192 -12.46 7.05 -6.78
C GLY A 192 -13.93 7.32 -6.46
N VAL A 193 -14.70 7.75 -7.44
CA VAL A 193 -16.15 7.92 -7.35
C VAL A 193 -16.82 6.70 -7.96
N PHE A 194 -17.83 6.16 -7.31
CA PHE A 194 -18.58 4.98 -7.76
C PHE A 194 -20.08 5.20 -7.61
N HIS A 195 -20.86 4.47 -8.40
CA HIS A 195 -22.32 4.43 -8.26
C HIS A 195 -22.70 3.50 -7.10
N ARG A 196 -23.48 3.99 -6.14
CA ARG A 196 -23.75 3.30 -4.87
C ARG A 196 -24.56 2.02 -5.01
N GLU A 197 -25.54 2.00 -5.91
CA GLU A 197 -26.36 0.80 -6.11
C GLU A 197 -25.63 -0.31 -6.88
N THR A 198 -24.91 0.05 -7.95
CA THR A 198 -24.27 -0.92 -8.84
C THR A 198 -22.83 -1.26 -8.43
N GLY A 199 -22.19 -0.40 -7.64
CA GLY A 199 -20.77 -0.50 -7.27
C GLY A 199 -19.80 -0.16 -8.41
N ILE A 200 -20.29 0.29 -9.57
CA ILE A 200 -19.48 0.55 -10.76
C ILE A 200 -18.69 1.87 -10.56
N PRO A 201 -17.38 1.89 -10.86
CA PRO A 201 -16.58 3.11 -10.83
C PRO A 201 -17.01 4.09 -11.93
N VAL A 202 -17.12 5.37 -11.59
CA VAL A 202 -17.64 6.44 -12.45
C VAL A 202 -16.57 7.49 -12.76
N VAL A 203 -15.88 7.99 -11.74
CA VAL A 203 -14.80 8.99 -11.87
C VAL A 203 -13.59 8.51 -11.09
N GLY A 204 -12.39 8.69 -11.64
CA GLY A 204 -11.14 8.42 -10.93
C GLY A 204 -10.22 9.61 -11.05
N VAL A 205 -9.59 9.98 -9.94
CA VAL A 205 -8.49 10.94 -9.88
C VAL A 205 -7.30 10.27 -9.18
N ILE A 206 -6.14 10.32 -9.82
CA ILE A 206 -4.86 9.89 -9.25
C ILE A 206 -3.93 11.09 -9.25
N ASN A 207 -3.37 11.42 -8.10
CA ASN A 207 -2.31 12.42 -7.99
C ASN A 207 -1.03 11.74 -7.48
N GLN A 208 0.05 11.84 -8.26
CA GLN A 208 1.39 11.45 -7.85
C GLN A 208 2.11 12.69 -7.31
N PRO A 209 2.29 12.86 -5.98
CA PRO A 209 2.89 14.07 -5.44
C PRO A 209 4.36 14.24 -5.83
N PHE A 210 5.06 13.11 -6.06
CA PHE A 210 6.50 13.01 -6.31
C PHE A 210 6.81 12.41 -7.70
N SER A 211 6.22 12.97 -8.76
CA SER A 211 6.35 12.40 -10.11
C SER A 211 7.69 12.70 -10.78
N THR A 212 8.18 13.93 -10.71
CA THR A 212 9.46 14.32 -11.34
C THR A 212 10.32 15.11 -10.37
N LEU A 213 11.56 14.69 -10.16
CA LEU A 213 12.54 15.44 -9.39
C LEU A 213 13.09 16.58 -10.25
N ILE A 214 12.82 17.83 -9.87
CA ILE A 214 13.23 19.03 -10.62
C ILE A 214 14.67 19.41 -10.26
N GLN A 215 15.03 19.32 -8.98
CA GLN A 215 16.34 19.73 -8.48
C GLN A 215 16.70 18.95 -7.21
N GLU A 216 17.96 18.52 -7.14
CA GLU A 216 18.57 17.97 -5.93
C GLU A 216 19.78 18.83 -5.57
N ASN A 217 19.63 19.64 -4.52
CA ASN A 217 20.77 20.30 -3.87
C ASN A 217 21.17 19.45 -2.66
N THR A 218 22.36 19.68 -2.09
CA THR A 218 22.89 18.93 -0.94
C THR A 218 22.00 18.94 0.32
N SER A 219 20.93 19.73 0.34
CA SER A 219 20.05 19.93 1.49
C SER A 219 18.53 19.85 1.17
N GLU A 220 18.10 19.96 -0.09
CA GLU A 220 16.66 20.01 -0.45
C GLU A 220 16.37 19.36 -1.82
N ARG A 221 15.23 18.64 -1.88
CA ARG A 221 14.69 18.02 -3.11
C ARG A 221 13.37 18.68 -3.50
N HIS A 222 13.31 19.23 -4.71
CA HIS A 222 12.09 19.81 -5.26
C HIS A 222 11.40 18.84 -6.23
N TRP A 223 10.15 18.50 -5.92
CA TRP A 223 9.36 17.55 -6.70
C TRP A 223 8.21 18.24 -7.45
N LYS A 224 8.01 17.86 -8.71
CA LYS A 224 6.81 18.15 -9.48
C LYS A 224 5.82 16.98 -9.34
N GLY A 225 4.56 17.30 -9.07
CA GLY A 225 3.48 16.31 -9.09
C GLY A 225 2.91 16.07 -10.48
N ARG A 226 2.19 14.95 -10.64
CA ARG A 226 1.41 14.61 -11.84
C ARG A 226 -0.01 14.24 -11.44
N LYS A 227 -1.00 14.71 -12.19
CA LYS A 227 -2.43 14.46 -11.97
C LYS A 227 -3.03 13.76 -13.17
N LEU A 228 -3.82 12.74 -12.92
CA LEU A 228 -4.56 11.98 -13.92
C LEU A 228 -6.04 11.95 -13.52
N TRP A 229 -6.92 11.96 -14.49
CA TRP A 229 -8.34 11.72 -14.26
C TRP A 229 -9.00 10.94 -15.40
N GLY A 230 -10.09 10.26 -15.09
CA GLY A 230 -10.91 9.54 -16.05
C GLY A 230 -12.35 9.46 -15.59
N VAL A 231 -13.28 9.53 -16.54
CA VAL A 231 -14.73 9.42 -16.33
C VAL A 231 -15.28 8.38 -17.28
N CYS A 232 -16.01 7.40 -16.74
CA CYS A 232 -16.76 6.42 -17.49
C CYS A 232 -18.21 6.39 -16.98
N TYR A 233 -19.14 6.94 -17.75
CA TYR A 233 -20.54 7.02 -17.35
C TYR A 233 -21.47 7.07 -18.57
N ALA A 234 -22.54 6.27 -18.54
CA ALA A 234 -23.59 6.26 -19.57
C ALA A 234 -23.04 6.18 -21.02
N GLY A 235 -22.02 5.34 -21.25
CA GLY A 235 -21.39 5.17 -22.57
C GLY A 235 -20.41 6.28 -22.97
N ARG A 236 -20.20 7.29 -22.13
CA ARG A 236 -19.14 8.29 -22.30
C ARG A 236 -17.88 7.82 -21.60
N ALA A 237 -16.75 7.97 -22.27
CA ALA A 237 -15.41 7.64 -21.78
C ALA A 237 -14.49 8.82 -22.08
N CYS A 238 -14.03 9.50 -21.04
CA CYS A 238 -13.24 10.73 -21.10
C CYS A 238 -12.06 10.63 -20.15
N HIS A 239 -10.88 11.12 -20.52
CA HIS A 239 -9.71 11.05 -19.64
C HIS A 239 -8.64 12.08 -19.98
N PHE A 240 -7.79 12.32 -18.98
CA PHE A 240 -6.56 13.08 -19.09
C PHE A 240 -5.48 12.37 -18.28
N LEU A 241 -4.38 12.01 -18.94
CA LEU A 241 -3.28 11.26 -18.32
C LEU A 241 -2.07 12.14 -18.00
N GLY A 242 -2.09 13.42 -18.40
CA GLY A 242 -0.92 14.30 -18.34
C GLY A 242 0.29 13.74 -19.08
N ASN A 243 1.49 14.21 -18.70
CA ASN A 243 2.75 13.72 -19.27
C ASN A 243 3.01 12.28 -18.82
N LYS A 244 2.80 11.31 -19.73
CA LYS A 244 3.08 9.88 -19.49
C LYS A 244 4.55 9.64 -19.17
N TRP A 245 4.80 8.80 -18.15
CA TRP A 245 6.11 8.17 -17.98
C TRP A 245 6.21 6.99 -18.96
N LYS A 246 6.89 7.19 -20.09
CA LYS A 246 7.08 6.12 -21.09
C LYS A 246 8.39 5.37 -20.82
N SER A 247 8.29 4.09 -20.49
CA SER A 247 9.40 3.16 -20.66
C SER A 247 9.66 2.91 -22.14
N ASN A 248 10.94 2.81 -22.54
CA ASN A 248 11.34 2.41 -23.89
C ASN A 248 11.32 0.88 -24.09
N LYS A 249 10.87 0.08 -23.12
CA LYS A 249 10.80 -1.38 -23.20
C LYS A 249 9.56 -1.94 -22.49
N ALA A 250 8.81 -2.80 -23.19
CA ALA A 250 7.80 -3.65 -22.57
C ALA A 250 8.50 -4.66 -21.64
N SER A 251 8.31 -4.51 -20.32
CA SER A 251 8.85 -5.43 -19.31
C SER A 251 7.73 -6.34 -18.83
N THR A 252 7.92 -7.66 -18.94
CA THR A 252 6.94 -8.68 -18.53
C THR A 252 7.15 -9.19 -17.10
N ASP A 253 8.10 -8.65 -16.32
CA ASP A 253 8.52 -9.32 -15.08
C ASP A 253 9.08 -8.35 -14.02
N THR A 254 8.20 -7.68 -13.26
CA THR A 254 8.67 -6.87 -12.12
C THR A 254 7.65 -6.81 -10.98
N GLN A 255 8.08 -7.21 -9.78
CA GLN A 255 7.29 -7.06 -8.54
C GLN A 255 7.22 -5.58 -8.13
N ILE A 256 6.06 -4.94 -8.27
CA ILE A 256 5.81 -3.53 -7.94
C ILE A 256 4.88 -3.44 -6.67
N SER A 257 4.61 -2.27 -6.07
CA SER A 257 3.68 -2.00 -4.92
C SER A 257 2.24 -1.56 -5.33
N ALA A 258 1.22 -1.72 -4.47
CA ALA A 258 -0.23 -1.82 -4.80
C ALA A 258 -0.85 -0.72 -5.69
N GLY A 259 -0.82 0.57 -5.34
CA GLY A 259 -1.43 1.61 -6.18
C GLY A 259 -0.56 2.10 -7.35
N ASN A 260 0.78 2.08 -7.21
CA ASN A 260 1.68 2.34 -8.34
C ASN A 260 1.55 1.30 -9.47
N LYS A 261 1.10 0.08 -9.16
CA LYS A 261 0.90 -1.00 -10.14
C LYS A 261 -0.15 -0.68 -11.20
N LEU A 262 -1.30 -0.14 -10.82
CA LEU A 262 -2.36 0.18 -11.79
C LEU A 262 -2.01 1.42 -12.60
N LEU A 263 -1.21 2.32 -12.04
CA LEU A 263 -0.66 3.45 -12.79
C LEU A 263 0.22 2.99 -13.96
N HIS A 264 1.03 1.95 -13.79
CA HIS A 264 1.82 1.40 -14.90
C HIS A 264 0.97 0.79 -16.01
N VAL A 265 -0.20 0.25 -15.70
CA VAL A 265 -1.18 -0.18 -16.73
C VAL A 265 -1.75 1.05 -17.46
N ILE A 266 -2.12 2.10 -16.71
CA ILE A 266 -2.63 3.37 -17.27
C ILE A 266 -1.59 4.07 -18.18
N ASP A 267 -0.31 3.94 -17.85
CA ASP A 267 0.78 4.51 -18.63
C ASP A 267 1.21 3.67 -19.84
N ASP A 268 0.55 2.54 -20.10
CA ASP A 268 0.94 1.55 -21.12
C ASP A 268 2.36 0.98 -20.91
N ASN A 269 2.86 0.96 -19.66
CA ASN A 269 4.15 0.37 -19.33
C ASN A 269 4.06 -1.17 -19.21
N VAL A 270 2.87 -1.68 -18.87
CA VAL A 270 2.53 -3.11 -18.80
C VAL A 270 1.12 -3.35 -19.36
N ASP A 271 0.89 -4.50 -20.01
CA ASP A 271 -0.42 -4.82 -20.62
C ASP A 271 -1.50 -5.18 -19.60
N PHE A 272 -1.11 -5.87 -18.52
CA PHE A 272 -2.01 -6.27 -17.45
C PHE A 272 -1.24 -6.42 -16.14
N PHE A 273 -1.97 -6.30 -15.04
CA PHE A 273 -1.43 -6.50 -13.71
C PHE A 273 -2.31 -7.49 -12.93
N VAL A 274 -1.70 -8.53 -12.35
CA VAL A 274 -2.39 -9.54 -11.54
C VAL A 274 -2.01 -9.36 -10.07
N LEU A 275 -2.97 -8.94 -9.25
CA LEU A 275 -2.83 -9.00 -7.80
C LEU A 275 -3.48 -10.28 -7.28
N SER A 276 -2.72 -11.04 -6.52
CA SER A 276 -3.10 -12.40 -6.17
C SER A 276 -3.11 -12.69 -4.67
N GLY A 277 -3.45 -11.66 -3.89
CA GLY A 277 -3.73 -11.77 -2.48
C GLY A 277 -4.85 -10.82 -2.06
N ALA A 278 -5.56 -11.17 -0.98
CA ALA A 278 -6.68 -10.43 -0.42
C ALA A 278 -6.28 -9.13 0.34
N PHE A 279 -5.35 -8.35 -0.21
CA PHE A 279 -4.79 -7.12 0.42
C PHE A 279 -5.07 -5.86 -0.38
N SER A 280 -6.03 -5.91 -1.32
CA SER A 280 -6.54 -4.71 -1.99
C SER A 280 -7.95 -4.41 -1.55
N PHE A 281 -8.20 -3.19 -1.14
CA PHE A 281 -9.50 -2.66 -0.80
C PHE A 281 -10.10 -1.84 -1.95
N LYS A 282 -11.31 -1.33 -1.75
CA LYS A 282 -11.99 -0.51 -2.76
C LYS A 282 -11.29 0.83 -2.96
N TRP A 283 -10.70 1.42 -1.93
CA TRP A 283 -9.93 2.65 -2.03
C TRP A 283 -8.66 2.50 -2.89
N ASP A 284 -7.95 1.36 -2.80
CA ASP A 284 -6.75 1.10 -3.62
C ASP A 284 -7.03 0.99 -5.13
N THR A 285 -8.26 0.62 -5.51
CA THR A 285 -8.59 0.22 -6.89
C THR A 285 -9.59 1.13 -7.58
N CYS A 286 -10.50 1.79 -6.86
CA CYS A 286 -11.63 2.51 -7.47
C CYS A 286 -11.19 3.62 -8.42
N ALA A 287 -10.20 4.43 -8.02
CA ALA A 287 -9.72 5.55 -8.85
C ALA A 287 -9.07 5.04 -10.15
N ALA A 288 -8.14 4.09 -10.03
CA ALA A 288 -7.45 3.53 -11.18
C ALA A 288 -8.42 2.73 -12.08
N HIS A 289 -9.39 2.03 -11.50
CA HIS A 289 -10.41 1.31 -12.25
C HIS A 289 -11.26 2.26 -13.11
N ALA A 290 -11.72 3.39 -12.56
CA ALA A 290 -12.46 4.38 -13.34
C ALA A 290 -11.65 4.93 -14.53
N ILE A 291 -10.36 5.22 -14.30
CA ILE A 291 -9.45 5.67 -15.37
C ILE A 291 -9.28 4.58 -16.42
N LEU A 292 -9.01 3.33 -16.02
CA LEU A 292 -8.90 2.20 -16.96
C LEU A 292 -10.19 2.00 -17.76
N CYS A 293 -11.37 2.09 -17.14
CA CYS A 293 -12.66 2.01 -17.84
C CYS A 293 -12.82 3.09 -18.91
N SER A 294 -12.37 4.32 -18.63
CA SER A 294 -12.38 5.41 -19.62
C SER A 294 -11.40 5.22 -20.78
N MET A 295 -10.46 4.27 -20.64
CA MET A 295 -9.51 3.86 -21.68
C MET A 295 -9.93 2.55 -22.38
N GLY A 296 -11.07 1.96 -22.00
CA GLY A 296 -11.56 0.68 -22.53
C GLY A 296 -11.02 -0.57 -21.80
N GLY A 297 -10.26 -0.39 -20.72
CA GLY A 297 -9.83 -1.45 -19.81
C GLY A 297 -10.73 -1.59 -18.58
N GLY A 298 -10.20 -2.18 -17.52
CA GLY A 298 -10.90 -2.29 -16.24
C GLY A 298 -10.12 -3.11 -15.21
N VAL A 299 -10.68 -3.23 -14.00
CA VAL A 299 -10.16 -4.07 -12.92
C VAL A 299 -11.19 -5.15 -12.63
N MET A 300 -10.77 -6.41 -12.67
CA MET A 300 -11.63 -7.56 -12.39
C MET A 300 -11.16 -8.25 -11.11
N ALA A 301 -12.09 -8.59 -10.22
CA ALA A 301 -11.78 -9.44 -9.07
C ALA A 301 -11.39 -10.83 -9.55
N ALA A 302 -10.39 -11.48 -8.95
CA ALA A 302 -9.94 -12.81 -9.39
C ALA A 302 -11.04 -13.90 -9.38
N GLY A 303 -12.13 -13.70 -8.62
CA GLY A 303 -13.31 -14.56 -8.62
C GLY A 303 -14.36 -14.26 -9.71
N GLU A 304 -14.30 -13.07 -10.31
CA GLU A 304 -15.08 -12.65 -11.49
C GLU A 304 -14.21 -12.59 -12.77
N ALA A 305 -12.90 -12.77 -12.62
CA ALA A 305 -11.94 -12.73 -13.69
C ALA A 305 -12.12 -13.95 -14.57
N VAL A 306 -12.54 -13.66 -15.81
CA VAL A 306 -12.39 -14.47 -17.02
C VAL A 306 -12.64 -15.96 -16.77
N GLU A 307 -13.81 -16.43 -17.20
CA GLU A 307 -14.06 -17.86 -17.38
C GLU A 307 -12.79 -18.47 -18.00
N LEU A 308 -12.02 -19.28 -17.25
CA LEU A 308 -10.71 -19.79 -17.70
C LEU A 308 -10.82 -20.53 -19.05
N SER A 309 -12.05 -20.93 -19.39
CA SER A 309 -12.52 -21.45 -20.67
C SER A 309 -12.36 -20.48 -21.85
N GLN A 310 -12.20 -19.18 -21.63
CA GLN A 310 -12.09 -18.16 -22.67
C GLN A 310 -10.64 -17.73 -22.94
N LEU A 311 -9.70 -17.97 -22.01
CA LEU A 311 -8.28 -17.64 -22.20
C LEU A 311 -7.58 -18.55 -23.23
N PRO A 312 -6.84 -18.02 -24.22
CA PRO A 312 -6.04 -18.83 -25.12
C PRO A 312 -5.00 -19.70 -24.38
N ILE A 313 -4.67 -20.88 -24.96
CA ILE A 313 -3.70 -21.83 -24.38
C ILE A 313 -2.36 -21.15 -24.02
N PRO A 314 -1.76 -20.29 -24.86
CA PRO A 314 -0.50 -19.62 -24.51
C PRO A 314 -0.59 -18.78 -23.24
N HIS A 315 -1.72 -18.09 -23.01
CA HIS A 315 -1.92 -17.29 -21.80
C HIS A 315 -2.09 -18.16 -20.56
N LEU A 316 -2.76 -19.32 -20.69
CA LEU A 316 -2.87 -20.30 -19.61
C LEU A 316 -1.52 -20.93 -19.26
N GLU A 317 -0.64 -21.16 -20.24
CA GLU A 317 0.71 -21.67 -20.00
C GLU A 317 1.59 -20.66 -19.27
N THR A 318 1.54 -19.38 -19.66
CA THR A 318 2.23 -18.30 -18.95
C THR A 318 1.71 -18.18 -17.52
N LEU A 319 0.38 -18.13 -17.34
CA LEU A 319 -0.24 -18.05 -16.02
C LEU A 319 0.11 -19.25 -15.13
N ARG A 320 0.14 -20.47 -15.68
CA ARG A 320 0.58 -21.68 -14.96
C ARG A 320 2.02 -21.50 -14.46
N SER A 321 2.92 -21.06 -15.34
CA SER A 321 4.34 -20.95 -15.04
C SER A 321 4.59 -19.89 -13.94
N GLN A 322 3.90 -18.75 -14.01
CA GLN A 322 3.93 -17.72 -12.95
C GLN A 322 3.41 -18.27 -11.61
N LEU A 323 2.26 -18.95 -11.61
CA LEU A 323 1.70 -19.54 -10.40
C LEU A 323 2.58 -20.64 -9.81
N GLU A 324 3.28 -21.42 -10.63
CA GLU A 324 4.25 -22.42 -10.16
C GLU A 324 5.44 -21.78 -9.43
N GLU A 325 5.99 -20.70 -9.99
CA GLU A 325 7.10 -19.98 -9.36
C GLU A 325 6.68 -19.29 -8.06
N GLU A 326 5.52 -18.62 -8.05
CA GLU A 326 5.01 -17.97 -6.83
C GLU A 326 4.72 -18.99 -5.72
N VAL A 327 4.10 -20.13 -6.05
CA VAL A 327 3.85 -21.21 -5.09
C VAL A 327 5.17 -21.72 -4.52
N LYS A 328 6.20 -21.89 -5.36
CA LYS A 328 7.53 -22.31 -4.92
C LYS A 328 8.17 -21.29 -3.98
N LEU A 329 8.18 -20.01 -4.36
CA LEU A 329 8.76 -18.93 -3.55
C LEU A 329 8.06 -18.76 -2.20
N LEU A 330 6.73 -18.81 -2.18
CA LEU A 330 5.92 -18.76 -0.96
C LEU A 330 6.16 -20.00 -0.09
N GLY A 331 6.25 -21.19 -0.70
CA GLY A 331 6.58 -22.44 0.00
C GLY A 331 7.96 -22.40 0.65
N ASP A 332 8.97 -21.94 -0.08
CA ASP A 332 10.34 -21.78 0.44
C ASP A 332 10.40 -20.76 1.59
N SER A 333 9.69 -19.65 1.46
CA SER A 333 9.60 -18.62 2.51
C SER A 333 8.90 -19.15 3.76
N MET A 334 7.80 -19.88 3.60
CA MET A 334 7.10 -20.57 4.69
C MET A 334 8.02 -21.56 5.41
N SER A 335 8.80 -22.34 4.66
CA SER A 335 9.76 -23.29 5.23
C SER A 335 10.85 -22.56 6.05
N LYS A 336 11.43 -21.48 5.50
CA LYS A 336 12.43 -20.66 6.20
C LYS A 336 11.87 -20.04 7.49
N LEU A 337 10.66 -19.48 7.43
CA LEU A 337 10.00 -18.92 8.61
C LEU A 337 9.71 -19.98 9.67
N LYS A 338 9.29 -21.19 9.27
CA LYS A 338 9.05 -22.30 10.20
C LYS A 338 10.33 -22.75 10.89
N VAL A 339 11.45 -22.84 10.15
CA VAL A 339 12.78 -23.12 10.74
C VAL A 339 13.19 -22.01 11.71
N ALA A 340 12.95 -20.74 11.37
CA ALA A 340 13.25 -19.62 12.26
C ALA A 340 12.40 -19.63 13.54
N GLN A 341 11.09 -19.89 13.41
CA GLN A 341 10.16 -20.04 14.54
C GLN A 341 10.66 -21.12 15.50
N GLN A 342 11.05 -22.28 14.96
CA GLN A 342 11.57 -23.38 15.77
C GLN A 342 12.87 -22.99 16.48
N ARG A 343 13.83 -22.37 15.79
CA ARG A 343 15.08 -21.91 16.40
C ARG A 343 14.85 -20.92 17.54
N PHE A 344 13.95 -19.95 17.38
CA PHE A 344 13.61 -19.02 18.46
C PHE A 344 12.90 -19.72 19.62
N GLY A 345 12.04 -20.71 19.33
CA GLY A 345 11.41 -21.56 20.33
C GLY A 345 12.43 -22.35 21.15
N ASP A 346 13.39 -23.00 20.49
CA ASP A 346 14.47 -23.75 21.12
C ASP A 346 15.36 -22.83 21.97
N SER A 347 15.69 -21.63 21.48
CA SER A 347 16.44 -20.62 22.24
C SER A 347 15.67 -20.16 23.50
N LYS A 348 14.36 -19.93 23.40
CA LYS A 348 13.52 -19.60 24.55
C LYS A 348 13.53 -20.70 25.62
N GLU A 349 13.34 -21.95 25.20
CA GLU A 349 13.42 -23.15 26.06
C GLU A 349 14.78 -23.25 26.76
N ASN A 350 15.88 -22.98 26.04
CA ASN A 350 17.23 -23.05 26.59
C ASN A 350 17.48 -21.94 27.63
N VAL A 351 17.04 -20.71 27.37
CA VAL A 351 17.10 -19.62 28.37
C VAL A 351 16.30 -19.99 29.62
N LYS A 352 15.10 -20.54 29.45
CA LYS A 352 14.25 -20.96 30.58
C LYS A 352 14.90 -22.04 31.44
N LYS A 353 15.63 -22.98 30.82
CA LYS A 353 16.41 -24.01 31.54
C LYS A 353 17.58 -23.43 32.34
N LEU A 354 18.06 -22.23 32.00
CA LEU A 354 19.13 -21.53 32.74
C LEU A 354 18.62 -20.77 33.97
N ILE A 355 17.35 -20.34 33.99
CA ILE A 355 16.75 -19.51 35.07
C ILE A 355 16.88 -20.15 36.46
N ASN A 356 16.93 -21.49 36.55
CA ASN A 356 16.99 -22.23 37.81
C ASN A 356 18.32 -22.98 38.01
N LYS A 357 19.38 -22.61 37.29
CA LYS A 357 20.70 -23.25 37.39
C LYS A 357 21.61 -22.43 38.31
N GLU A 358 22.42 -23.13 39.11
CA GLU A 358 23.41 -22.53 39.99
C GLU A 358 24.77 -22.42 39.27
N SER A 359 25.49 -21.35 39.58
CA SER A 359 26.88 -21.16 39.13
C SER A 359 27.79 -22.29 39.65
N GLY A 360 28.80 -22.65 38.88
CA GLY A 360 29.78 -23.69 39.20
C GLY A 360 29.39 -25.11 38.78
N LYS A 361 28.18 -25.33 38.22
CA LYS A 361 27.75 -26.67 37.76
C LYS A 361 28.34 -27.02 36.39
N PRO A 362 28.71 -28.30 36.16
CA PRO A 362 29.15 -28.76 34.85
C PRO A 362 28.00 -28.75 33.84
N ILE A 363 28.29 -28.32 32.61
CA ILE A 363 27.37 -28.29 31.48
C ILE A 363 28.07 -28.75 30.20
N LEU A 364 27.29 -29.29 29.26
CA LEU A 364 27.76 -29.59 27.91
C LEU A 364 27.36 -28.44 26.99
N VAL A 365 28.36 -27.76 26.43
CA VAL A 365 28.17 -26.66 25.48
C VAL A 365 28.15 -27.21 24.06
N PRO A 366 27.05 -27.05 23.31
CA PRO A 366 26.98 -27.45 21.91
C PRO A 366 27.86 -26.53 21.05
N LEU A 367 28.81 -27.10 20.31
CA LEU A 367 29.57 -26.39 19.27
C LEU A 367 28.89 -26.53 17.90
N THR A 368 28.25 -27.68 17.67
CA THR A 368 27.43 -27.96 16.49
C THR A 368 26.21 -28.78 16.92
N SER A 369 25.32 -29.10 15.99
CA SER A 369 24.17 -29.99 16.25
C SER A 369 24.56 -31.39 16.74
N SER A 370 25.83 -31.80 16.56
CA SER A 370 26.29 -33.16 16.83
C SER A 370 27.51 -33.23 17.77
N MET A 371 28.06 -32.10 18.20
CA MET A 371 29.30 -32.04 18.99
C MET A 371 29.13 -31.13 20.21
N TYR A 372 29.49 -31.67 21.38
CA TYR A 372 29.41 -31.00 22.66
C TYR A 372 30.76 -31.03 23.36
N VAL A 373 31.10 -29.95 24.05
CA VAL A 373 32.29 -29.87 24.91
C VAL A 373 31.88 -29.64 26.36
N PRO A 374 32.56 -30.27 27.34
CA PRO A 374 32.32 -29.99 28.75
C PRO A 374 32.78 -28.56 29.09
N GLY A 375 31.97 -27.88 29.89
CA GLY A 375 32.26 -26.56 30.44
C GLY A 375 31.63 -26.40 31.81
N THR A 376 31.90 -25.27 32.45
CA THR A 376 31.35 -24.93 33.77
C THR A 376 30.54 -23.64 33.66
N LEU A 377 29.34 -23.64 34.26
CA LEU A 377 28.44 -22.51 34.20
C LEU A 377 28.90 -21.40 35.15
N GLU A 378 29.42 -20.28 34.62
CA GLU A 378 29.92 -19.17 35.44
C GLU A 378 28.82 -18.12 35.69
N ASN A 379 28.26 -17.57 34.61
CA ASN A 379 27.20 -16.57 34.67
C ASN A 379 25.81 -17.22 34.53
N THR A 380 24.93 -16.94 35.48
CA THR A 380 23.54 -17.45 35.53
C THR A 380 22.51 -16.32 35.60
N THR A 381 22.93 -15.08 35.40
CA THR A 381 22.05 -13.90 35.49
C THR A 381 21.79 -13.27 34.13
N SER A 382 22.77 -13.32 33.21
CA SER A 382 22.67 -12.75 31.87
C SER A 382 23.17 -13.69 30.77
N VAL A 383 22.68 -13.45 29.54
CA VAL A 383 23.05 -14.16 28.32
C VAL A 383 23.32 -13.17 27.19
N LEU A 384 24.23 -13.54 26.28
CA LEU A 384 24.44 -12.80 25.03
C LEU A 384 23.42 -13.27 23.99
N VAL A 385 22.59 -12.35 23.51
CA VAL A 385 21.57 -12.60 22.50
C VAL A 385 22.01 -11.97 21.18
N ASN A 386 22.09 -12.77 20.12
CA ASN A 386 22.28 -12.25 18.77
C ASN A 386 20.99 -11.58 18.29
N ILE A 387 21.05 -10.29 17.95
CA ILE A 387 19.89 -9.51 17.51
C ILE A 387 19.85 -9.31 15.98
N GLY A 388 20.81 -9.87 15.25
CA GLY A 388 20.97 -9.72 13.79
C GLY A 388 22.30 -9.08 13.42
N THR A 389 22.66 -9.16 12.13
CA THR A 389 23.82 -8.47 11.51
C THR A 389 25.17 -8.62 12.22
N GLY A 390 25.34 -9.67 13.04
CA GLY A 390 26.55 -9.94 13.80
C GLY A 390 26.65 -9.22 15.16
N TYR A 391 25.59 -8.51 15.59
CA TYR A 391 25.56 -7.83 16.88
C TYR A 391 24.98 -8.73 17.97
N PHE A 392 25.62 -8.68 19.14
CA PHE A 392 25.20 -9.37 20.34
C PHE A 392 24.95 -8.36 21.46
N VAL A 393 23.85 -8.55 22.18
CA VAL A 393 23.48 -7.72 23.32
C VAL A 393 23.36 -8.61 24.55
N GLU A 394 23.94 -8.16 25.66
CA GLU A 394 23.77 -8.81 26.94
C GLU A 394 22.38 -8.49 27.49
N LYS A 395 21.63 -9.54 27.86
CA LYS A 395 20.27 -9.44 28.41
C LYS A 395 20.14 -10.30 29.65
N GLY A 396 19.33 -9.84 30.61
CA GLY A 396 18.95 -10.67 31.74
C GLY A 396 18.13 -11.89 31.28
N LEU A 397 18.18 -13.01 32.01
CA LEU A 397 17.50 -14.24 31.57
C LEU A 397 16.01 -14.06 31.29
N LYS A 398 15.29 -13.33 32.15
CA LYS A 398 13.86 -13.05 31.96
C LYS A 398 13.59 -12.19 30.72
N GLU A 399 14.41 -11.17 30.52
CA GLU A 399 14.35 -10.28 29.35
C GLU A 399 14.65 -11.04 28.05
N ALA A 400 15.59 -11.98 28.07
CA ALA A 400 15.91 -12.84 26.94
C ALA A 400 14.77 -13.82 26.62
N GLU A 401 14.12 -14.40 27.64
CA GLU A 401 12.94 -15.26 27.45
C GLU A 401 11.79 -14.47 26.79
N GLU A 402 11.53 -13.24 27.25
CA GLU A 402 10.53 -12.35 26.67
C GLU A 402 10.90 -11.91 25.23
N TYR A 403 12.17 -11.64 24.97
CA TYR A 403 12.68 -11.34 23.62
C TYR A 403 12.40 -12.48 22.64
N PHE A 404 12.78 -13.71 22.98
CA PHE A 404 12.53 -14.86 22.12
C PHE A 404 11.04 -15.17 22.00
N GLY A 405 10.26 -14.98 23.07
CA GLY A 405 8.80 -15.06 23.03
C GLY A 405 8.19 -14.13 21.99
N ARG A 406 8.54 -12.83 22.04
CA ARG A 406 8.08 -11.84 21.04
C ARG A 406 8.50 -12.22 19.61
N LYS A 407 9.70 -12.77 19.41
CA LYS A 407 10.16 -13.22 18.08
C LYS A 407 9.38 -14.45 17.59
N VAL A 408 9.09 -15.42 18.46
CA VAL A 408 8.22 -16.55 18.12
C VAL A 408 6.84 -16.06 17.71
N ASP A 409 6.22 -15.15 18.48
CA ASP A 409 4.88 -14.63 18.18
C ASP A 409 4.85 -13.86 16.86
N LEU A 410 5.89 -13.04 16.59
CA LEU A 410 6.03 -12.31 15.33
C LEU A 410 6.08 -13.27 14.13
N VAL A 411 6.93 -14.30 14.19
CA VAL A 411 7.06 -15.27 13.10
C VAL A 411 5.80 -16.12 12.97
N THR A 412 5.15 -16.47 14.08
CA THR A 412 3.89 -17.23 14.09
C THR A 412 2.78 -16.46 13.37
N LYS A 413 2.61 -15.16 13.67
CA LYS A 413 1.65 -14.30 12.97
C LYS A 413 1.94 -14.20 11.47
N GLN A 414 3.22 -14.14 11.08
CA GLN A 414 3.61 -14.15 9.66
C GLN A 414 3.27 -15.48 8.98
N LEU A 415 3.48 -16.62 9.65
CA LEU A 415 3.11 -17.94 9.14
C LEU A 415 1.59 -18.07 8.98
N GLU A 416 0.80 -17.63 9.97
CA GLU A 416 -0.67 -17.64 9.94
C GLU A 416 -1.23 -16.77 8.82
N LEU A 417 -0.58 -15.63 8.52
CA LEU A 417 -0.97 -14.76 7.40
C LEU A 417 -0.66 -15.38 6.03
N LEU A 418 0.46 -16.09 5.90
CA LEU A 418 0.93 -16.61 4.62
C LEU A 418 0.33 -17.98 4.26
N GLN A 419 0.02 -18.81 5.25
CA GLN A 419 -0.54 -20.16 5.05
C GLN A 419 -1.84 -20.18 4.21
N PRO A 420 -2.88 -19.37 4.49
CA PRO A 420 -4.09 -19.37 3.67
C PRO A 420 -3.81 -18.90 2.23
N LYS A 421 -2.90 -17.94 2.03
CA LYS A 421 -2.50 -17.48 0.69
C LYS A 421 -1.86 -18.60 -0.12
N LEU A 422 -0.97 -19.38 0.50
CA LEU A 422 -0.33 -20.51 -0.16
C LEU A 422 -1.36 -21.57 -0.59
N ILE A 423 -2.36 -21.84 0.27
CA ILE A 423 -3.44 -22.77 -0.05
C ILE A 423 -4.28 -22.26 -1.23
N GLU A 424 -4.68 -20.99 -1.20
CA GLU A 424 -5.43 -20.35 -2.28
C GLU A 424 -4.66 -20.38 -3.60
N LYS A 425 -3.35 -20.10 -3.54
CA LYS A 425 -2.45 -20.17 -4.70
C LYS A 425 -2.33 -21.57 -5.27
N HIS A 426 -2.22 -22.59 -4.42
CA HIS A 426 -2.25 -23.98 -4.86
C HIS A 426 -3.57 -24.33 -5.57
N LYS A 427 -4.71 -23.87 -5.04
CA LYS A 427 -6.03 -24.10 -5.67
C LYS A 427 -6.13 -23.43 -7.03
N LEU A 428 -5.70 -22.17 -7.14
CA LEU A 428 -5.72 -21.44 -8.40
C LEU A 428 -4.81 -22.09 -9.45
N ARG A 429 -3.59 -22.47 -9.06
CA ARG A 429 -2.67 -23.21 -9.93
C ARG A 429 -3.30 -24.51 -10.43
N GLN A 430 -3.96 -25.27 -9.55
CA GLN A 430 -4.63 -26.51 -9.92
C GLN A 430 -5.77 -26.24 -10.93
N ALA A 431 -6.59 -25.23 -10.69
CA ALA A 431 -7.68 -24.86 -11.60
C ALA A 431 -7.15 -24.47 -13.00
N VAL A 432 -6.06 -23.70 -13.08
CA VAL A 432 -5.42 -23.34 -14.36
C VAL A 432 -4.88 -24.59 -15.07
N GLN A 433 -4.26 -25.52 -14.34
CA GLN A 433 -3.72 -26.76 -14.88
C GLN A 433 -4.80 -27.71 -15.42
N ASP A 434 -5.92 -27.82 -14.71
CA ASP A 434 -7.07 -28.62 -15.13
C ASP A 434 -7.69 -28.03 -16.41
N MET A 435 -7.82 -26.70 -16.47
CA MET A 435 -8.35 -26.00 -17.65
C MET A 435 -7.44 -26.08 -18.86
N LEU A 436 -6.13 -25.95 -18.67
CA LEU A 436 -5.13 -26.16 -19.72
C LEU A 436 -5.25 -27.58 -20.29
N SER A 437 -5.35 -28.58 -19.43
CA SER A 437 -5.50 -29.99 -19.82
C SER A 437 -6.78 -30.22 -20.61
N ALA A 438 -7.92 -29.66 -20.16
CA ALA A 438 -9.20 -29.76 -20.86
C ALA A 438 -9.15 -29.12 -22.27
N LYS A 439 -8.53 -27.94 -22.41
CA LYS A 439 -8.40 -27.26 -23.71
C LYS A 439 -7.48 -27.99 -24.68
N VAL A 440 -6.34 -28.48 -24.21
CA VAL A 440 -5.41 -29.27 -25.04
C VAL A 440 -6.10 -30.55 -25.52
N GLN A 441 -6.85 -31.23 -24.65
CA GLN A 441 -7.62 -32.42 -25.05
C GLN A 441 -8.70 -32.09 -26.10
N ALA A 442 -9.45 -31.00 -25.93
CA ALA A 442 -10.45 -30.57 -26.90
C ALA A 442 -9.83 -30.24 -28.28
N GLN A 443 -8.66 -29.58 -28.29
CA GLN A 443 -7.94 -29.26 -29.53
C GLN A 443 -7.42 -30.52 -30.24
N VAL A 444 -6.88 -31.49 -29.50
CA VAL A 444 -6.42 -32.78 -30.05
C VAL A 444 -7.60 -33.59 -30.61
N GLN A 445 -8.75 -33.62 -29.92
CA GLN A 445 -9.95 -34.30 -30.42
C GLN A 445 -10.51 -33.65 -31.69
N ALA A 446 -10.52 -32.33 -31.78
CA ALA A 446 -10.94 -31.60 -32.97
C ALA A 446 -10.03 -31.87 -34.19
N GLN A 447 -8.72 -32.05 -33.96
CA GLN A 447 -7.77 -32.42 -35.03
C GLN A 447 -7.91 -33.88 -35.48
N LEU A 448 -8.23 -34.81 -34.56
CA LEU A 448 -8.42 -36.23 -34.88
C LEU A 448 -9.77 -36.53 -35.55
N GLY A 449 -10.82 -35.76 -35.26
CA GLY A 449 -12.14 -35.89 -35.89
C GLY A 449 -12.24 -35.33 -37.31
N GLY A 450 -11.21 -34.62 -37.79
CA GLY A 450 -11.15 -33.97 -39.10
C GLY A 450 -10.52 -34.79 -40.23
N ILE A 451 -10.17 -36.06 -40.02
CA ILE A 451 -9.63 -36.93 -41.07
C ILE A 451 -10.81 -37.65 -41.75
N PRO A 452 -11.25 -37.25 -42.97
CA PRO A 452 -12.25 -38.01 -43.68
C PRO A 452 -11.68 -39.39 -44.03
N ALA A 453 -12.41 -40.45 -43.68
CA ALA A 453 -12.10 -41.80 -44.13
C ALA A 453 -12.02 -41.80 -45.67
N LYS A 454 -10.82 -42.05 -46.22
CA LYS A 454 -10.66 -42.26 -47.66
C LYS A 454 -11.43 -43.52 -48.03
N SER A 455 -12.48 -43.34 -48.84
CA SER A 455 -13.24 -44.39 -49.53
C SER A 455 -12.40 -45.11 -50.56
#